data_AF-A0A8C4NE60-F1
#
_entry.id   AF-A0A8C4NE60-F1
#
_cell.length_a   1.000
_cell.length_b   1.000
_cell.length_c   1.000
_cell.angle_alpha   90.00
_cell.angle_beta   90.00
_cell.angle_gamma   90.00
#
_symmetry.space_group_name_H-M   'P 1'
#
loop_
_entity.id
_entity.type
_entity.pdbx_description
1 polymer ?
#
loop_
_entity_poly.entity_id
_entity_poly.type
_entity_poly.pdbx_seq_one_letter_code
_entity_poly.pdbx_strand_id
1 'polypeptide(L)'
;MVARWTKFASTCSFQHKWFHRASIFGTHCGNVTLGTRSPARPFCGTSGAGEVTVKYLRELSDVAGLIHKGLCHRVVVMAGAGLSTPSGIPDFRSPTTGLYDNLQKYKLPYPEAVFDIDYFLQDPQPFFALARELYPGERRPNVGHYFLRLLHDHGLLLRVYTQNIDGLERVAGLPTDKLVEAHGSFSTALCTRCSREHCGDDVKSVIMAGEIPRCKTCQGIVKPDIVFFGEELPKRFHLYQVDFPSADLLLVMGTSLEVEPFGSLVHAIRPGIPRVLFNRHAVGPFAHPILAPSDLVELGELVPRVEAFVAKLGWQVELSELIKDETAKLDTLSEG
;
A
#
# COMPACT_ATOMS: atom_id res chain seq x y z
N MET A 1 -6.39 -14.11 12.41
CA MET A 1 -7.39 -13.03 12.33
C MET A 1 -7.48 -12.66 10.87
N VAL A 2 -8.61 -12.94 10.21
CA VAL A 2 -8.76 -12.78 8.77
C VAL A 2 -8.95 -11.30 8.46
N ALA A 3 -8.05 -10.74 7.66
CA ALA A 3 -8.10 -9.37 7.19
C ALA A 3 -9.01 -9.32 5.95
N ARG A 4 -10.22 -8.76 6.08
CA ARG A 4 -11.17 -8.60 4.97
C ARG A 4 -11.29 -7.14 4.57
N TRP A 5 -11.53 -6.91 3.28
CA TRP A 5 -11.83 -5.56 2.78
C TRP A 5 -13.24 -5.16 3.23
N THR A 6 -13.34 -4.24 4.20
CA THR A 6 -14.62 -3.85 4.83
C THR A 6 -14.93 -2.37 4.67
N LYS A 7 -16.21 -2.04 4.45
CA LYS A 7 -16.73 -0.67 4.38
C LYS A 7 -16.73 -0.01 5.77
N PHE A 8 -16.52 1.30 5.83
CA PHE A 8 -16.96 2.13 6.95
C PHE A 8 -18.46 2.45 6.75
N ALA A 9 -19.29 2.15 7.74
CA ALA A 9 -20.58 2.83 7.89
C ALA A 9 -20.28 4.17 8.55
N SER A 10 -20.67 5.27 7.91
CA SER A 10 -20.51 6.63 8.43
C SER A 10 -21.32 6.83 9.71
N THR A 11 -20.77 6.44 10.86
CA THR A 11 -21.18 6.97 12.17
C THR A 11 -19.96 7.00 13.09
N CYS A 12 -19.68 8.21 13.59
CA CYS A 12 -18.68 8.50 14.60
C CYS A 12 -18.95 7.69 15.87
N SER A 13 -17.95 6.92 16.34
CA SER A 13 -17.69 6.45 17.72
C SER A 13 -17.27 4.98 17.81
N PHE A 14 -15.99 4.66 17.61
CA PHE A 14 -15.37 3.46 18.20
C PHE A 14 -13.85 3.65 18.36
N GLN A 15 -13.45 4.48 19.31
CA GLN A 15 -12.17 4.27 20.01
C GLN A 15 -12.44 3.37 21.23
N HIS A 16 -11.48 2.52 21.57
CA HIS A 16 -11.45 1.59 22.72
C HIS A 16 -12.11 0.21 22.59
N LYS A 17 -11.65 -0.69 21.70
CA LYS A 17 -11.80 -2.16 21.91
C LYS A 17 -10.65 -3.06 21.39
N TRP A 18 -9.44 -2.54 21.19
CA TRP A 18 -8.28 -3.35 20.75
C TRP A 18 -7.15 -3.51 21.79
N PHE A 19 -7.34 -3.04 23.01
CA PHE A 19 -6.45 -3.32 24.14
C PHE A 19 -7.28 -3.89 25.30
N HIS A 20 -7.36 -5.22 25.39
CA HIS A 20 -7.49 -6.01 26.63
C HIS A 20 -7.80 -7.46 26.29
N ARG A 21 -6.75 -8.26 26.03
CA ARG A 21 -6.73 -9.72 26.33
C ARG A 21 -5.34 -10.29 26.10
N ALA A 22 -4.45 -10.00 27.04
CA ALA A 22 -3.24 -10.78 27.28
C ALA A 22 -2.85 -10.64 28.76
N SER A 23 -3.63 -11.24 29.66
CA SER A 23 -3.16 -11.58 31.01
C SER A 23 -4.12 -12.58 31.63
N ILE A 24 -3.89 -13.87 31.36
CA ILE A 24 -4.33 -14.97 32.23
C ILE A 24 -3.23 -16.04 32.15
N PHE A 25 -2.26 -15.95 33.06
CA PHE A 25 -1.57 -17.12 33.59
C PHE A 25 -1.57 -16.97 35.10
N GLY A 26 -2.52 -17.67 35.72
CA GLY A 26 -2.63 -17.80 37.16
C GLY A 26 -1.47 -18.62 37.70
N THR A 27 -0.83 -18.06 38.72
CA THR A 27 0.18 -18.68 39.57
C THR A 27 -0.38 -19.92 40.27
N HIS A 28 0.35 -21.03 40.19
CA HIS A 28 0.25 -22.13 41.15
C HIS A 28 1.56 -22.17 41.95
N CYS A 29 1.43 -21.90 43.25
CA CYS A 29 2.51 -22.09 44.22
C CYS A 29 2.80 -23.59 44.39
N GLY A 30 4.07 -23.96 44.24
CA GLY A 30 4.61 -25.25 44.65
C GLY A 30 6.04 -25.08 45.11
N ASN A 31 6.28 -25.18 46.41
CA ASN A 31 7.60 -25.18 47.04
C ASN A 31 8.40 -26.42 46.62
N VAL A 32 9.61 -26.25 46.08
CA VAL A 32 10.70 -27.24 46.20
C VAL A 32 12.06 -26.52 46.33
N THR A 33 12.89 -27.11 47.17
CA THR A 33 14.14 -26.71 47.82
C THR A 33 15.33 -26.30 46.94
N LEU A 34 16.22 -25.49 47.56
CA LEU A 34 17.53 -25.02 47.08
C LEU A 34 18.47 -26.15 46.62
N GLY A 35 19.19 -25.88 45.52
CA GLY A 35 20.44 -26.55 45.13
C GLY A 35 21.42 -25.52 44.56
N THR A 36 22.59 -25.41 45.17
CA THR A 36 23.65 -24.43 44.89
C THR A 36 24.47 -24.80 43.64
N ARG A 37 24.75 -23.82 42.76
CA ARG A 37 25.88 -23.78 41.81
C ARG A 37 26.07 -22.36 41.26
N SER A 38 27.22 -21.74 41.53
CA SER A 38 27.72 -20.52 40.86
C SER A 38 28.59 -20.89 39.63
N PRO A 39 29.07 -19.94 38.81
CA PRO A 39 28.35 -18.86 38.11
C PRO A 39 28.69 -18.88 36.59
N ALA A 40 27.79 -18.39 35.73
CA ALA A 40 28.14 -18.08 34.33
C ALA A 40 27.78 -16.61 34.06
N ARG A 41 28.80 -15.81 33.72
CA ARG A 41 28.69 -14.39 33.38
C ARG A 41 27.81 -14.23 32.13
N PRO A 42 26.83 -13.31 32.09
CA PRO A 42 26.17 -12.99 30.84
C PRO A 42 27.11 -12.16 29.98
N PHE A 43 27.35 -12.67 28.78
CA PHE A 43 28.06 -12.01 27.70
C PHE A 43 27.25 -10.77 27.29
N CYS A 44 27.80 -9.58 27.54
CA CYS A 44 27.24 -8.31 27.07
C CYS A 44 27.50 -8.21 25.56
N GLY A 45 26.48 -8.52 24.76
CA GLY A 45 26.45 -8.20 23.33
C GLY A 45 25.76 -6.85 23.16
N THR A 46 26.54 -5.79 22.98
CA THR A 46 26.04 -4.45 22.64
C THR A 46 25.54 -4.43 21.19
N SER A 47 24.23 -4.49 20.98
CA SER A 47 23.61 -4.06 19.73
C SER A 47 23.17 -2.59 19.88
N GLY A 48 24.04 -1.67 19.51
CA GLY A 48 23.73 -0.25 19.42
C GLY A 48 22.81 0.02 18.24
N ALA A 49 21.50 -0.14 18.43
CA ALA A 49 20.51 0.52 17.59
C ALA A 49 20.24 1.88 18.24
N GLY A 50 20.80 2.95 17.66
CA GLY A 50 20.48 4.31 18.10
C GLY A 50 18.97 4.53 17.98
N GLU A 51 18.31 4.75 19.11
CA GLU A 51 16.87 4.96 19.18
C GLU A 51 16.54 6.31 18.54
N VAL A 52 15.89 6.30 17.37
CA VAL A 52 15.45 7.51 16.68
C VAL A 52 14.21 8.05 17.39
N THR A 53 14.40 8.82 18.45
CA THR A 53 13.35 9.66 19.03
C THR A 53 13.47 11.07 18.47
N VAL A 54 12.66 11.40 17.47
CA VAL A 54 12.57 12.75 16.95
C VAL A 54 11.82 13.63 17.95
N LYS A 55 12.41 14.79 18.29
CA LYS A 55 11.76 15.74 19.22
C LYS A 55 10.57 16.44 18.57
N TYR A 56 10.69 16.94 17.33
CA TYR A 56 9.62 17.49 16.49
C TYR A 56 10.08 17.54 15.01
N LEU A 57 9.33 16.97 14.07
CA LEU A 57 9.46 17.24 12.63
C LEU A 57 8.75 18.56 12.30
N ARG A 58 9.41 19.42 11.54
CA ARG A 58 8.87 20.73 11.12
C ARG A 58 8.82 20.89 9.61
N GLU A 59 9.78 20.31 8.90
CA GLU A 59 9.89 20.43 7.46
C GLU A 59 10.57 19.20 6.84
N LEU A 60 10.46 19.06 5.52
CA LEU A 60 11.09 17.97 4.76
C LEU A 60 12.61 17.86 4.98
N SER A 61 13.31 18.98 5.29
CA SER A 61 14.74 18.98 5.61
C SER A 61 15.06 18.14 6.85
N ASP A 62 14.15 18.08 7.81
CA ASP A 62 14.35 17.29 9.03
C ASP A 62 14.40 15.80 8.67
N VAL A 63 13.47 15.35 7.82
CA VAL A 63 13.38 13.95 7.37
C VAL A 63 14.57 13.60 6.48
N ALA A 64 14.92 14.48 5.53
CA ALA A 64 16.10 14.29 4.69
C ALA A 64 17.38 14.18 5.54
N GLY A 65 17.50 15.01 6.56
CA GLY A 65 18.61 14.97 7.51
C GLY A 65 18.70 13.65 8.29
N LEU A 66 17.58 12.98 8.60
CA LEU A 66 17.60 11.64 9.21
C LEU A 66 18.14 10.58 8.25
N ILE A 67 17.74 10.65 6.97
CA ILE A 67 18.24 9.75 5.92
C ILE A 67 19.74 9.97 5.71
N HIS A 68 20.20 11.22 5.54
CA HIS A 68 21.62 11.54 5.34
C HIS A 68 22.51 11.15 6.53
N LYS A 69 21.98 11.18 7.75
CA LYS A 69 22.69 10.73 8.97
C LYS A 69 22.72 9.21 9.14
N GLY A 70 22.08 8.45 8.27
CA GLY A 70 21.95 7.00 8.41
C GLY A 70 21.10 6.59 9.61
N LEU A 71 20.05 7.35 9.91
CA LEU A 71 19.08 7.02 10.96
C LEU A 71 17.81 6.37 10.41
N CYS A 72 17.58 6.45 9.10
CA CYS A 72 16.47 5.80 8.41
C CYS A 72 17.00 4.91 7.29
N HIS A 73 16.75 3.60 7.36
CA HIS A 73 17.19 2.58 6.39
C HIS A 73 16.12 1.56 6.04
N ARG A 74 14.96 1.61 6.69
CA ARG A 74 13.86 0.67 6.54
C ARG A 74 12.57 1.46 6.36
N VAL A 75 12.48 2.11 5.20
CA VAL A 75 11.35 2.93 4.81
C VAL A 75 10.18 2.03 4.39
N VAL A 76 9.05 2.18 5.06
CA VAL A 76 7.77 1.61 4.63
C VAL A 76 6.96 2.70 3.96
N VAL A 77 6.34 2.35 2.84
CA VAL A 77 5.45 3.26 2.11
C VAL A 77 4.04 2.69 2.09
N MET A 78 3.05 3.50 2.42
CA MET A 78 1.62 3.23 2.20
C MET A 78 1.13 4.12 1.06
N ALA A 79 0.77 3.51 -0.06
CA ALA A 79 0.33 4.19 -1.27
C ALA A 79 -1.13 3.89 -1.60
N GLY A 80 -1.84 4.88 -2.14
CA GLY A 80 -3.17 4.72 -2.72
C GLY A 80 -3.32 5.44 -4.05
N ALA A 81 -4.56 5.57 -4.52
CA ALA A 81 -4.86 6.02 -5.89
C ALA A 81 -4.33 7.42 -6.21
N GLY A 82 -4.18 8.28 -5.20
CA GLY A 82 -3.56 9.59 -5.34
C GLY A 82 -2.10 9.56 -5.80
N LEU A 83 -1.40 8.43 -5.64
CA LEU A 83 -0.08 8.20 -6.23
C LEU A 83 -0.14 8.20 -7.78
N SER A 84 -1.23 7.66 -8.34
CA SER A 84 -1.42 7.41 -9.77
C SER A 84 -2.24 8.50 -10.48
N THR A 85 -2.82 9.47 -9.76
CA THR A 85 -3.57 10.57 -10.41
C THR A 85 -2.74 11.40 -11.40
N PRO A 86 -1.43 11.71 -11.15
CA PRO A 86 -0.61 12.40 -12.15
C PRO A 86 -0.30 11.56 -13.39
N SER A 87 -0.51 10.25 -13.32
CA SER A 87 -0.38 9.30 -14.44
C SER A 87 -1.66 9.19 -15.28
N GLY A 88 -2.65 10.06 -15.04
CA GLY A 88 -3.94 10.04 -15.74
C GLY A 88 -4.87 8.93 -15.28
N ILE A 89 -4.59 8.29 -14.14
CA ILE A 89 -5.47 7.30 -13.53
C ILE A 89 -6.43 8.05 -12.59
N PRO A 90 -7.74 8.13 -12.91
CA PRO A 90 -8.68 8.72 -11.98
C PRO A 90 -8.66 7.91 -10.68
N ASP A 91 -8.77 8.58 -9.54
CA ASP A 91 -9.05 7.87 -8.31
C ASP A 91 -10.51 7.36 -8.32
N PHE A 92 -10.89 6.66 -7.26
CA PHE A 92 -12.24 6.11 -7.16
C PHE A 92 -13.29 7.16 -6.74
N ARG A 93 -12.89 8.18 -5.97
CA ARG A 93 -13.79 8.96 -5.09
C ARG A 93 -13.87 10.45 -5.40
N SER A 94 -12.96 10.99 -6.22
CA SER A 94 -12.93 12.41 -6.55
C SER A 94 -14.21 12.81 -7.26
N PRO A 95 -14.88 13.90 -6.84
CA PRO A 95 -16.05 14.39 -7.54
C PRO A 95 -15.73 14.69 -9.02
N THR A 96 -16.65 14.36 -9.92
CA THR A 96 -16.61 14.64 -11.38
C THR A 96 -15.59 13.82 -12.19
N THR A 97 -14.47 13.43 -11.58
CA THR A 97 -13.38 12.70 -12.27
C THR A 97 -13.22 11.26 -11.77
N GLY A 98 -13.81 10.94 -10.62
CA GLY A 98 -13.71 9.63 -10.00
C GLY A 98 -14.44 8.55 -10.79
N LEU A 99 -13.93 7.32 -10.70
CA LEU A 99 -14.48 6.18 -11.43
C LEU A 99 -15.99 5.99 -11.20
N TYR A 100 -16.46 6.17 -9.96
CA TYR A 100 -17.84 5.94 -9.54
C TYR A 100 -18.86 6.85 -10.23
N ASP A 101 -18.51 8.09 -10.55
CA ASP A 101 -19.42 9.00 -11.25
C ASP A 101 -19.71 8.54 -12.69
N ASN A 102 -18.78 7.79 -13.30
CA ASN A 102 -18.91 7.26 -14.67
C ASN A 102 -19.65 5.91 -14.74
N LEU A 103 -20.01 5.30 -13.61
CA LEU A 103 -20.66 3.98 -13.56
C LEU A 103 -22.18 4.01 -13.68
N GLN A 104 -22.81 5.20 -13.75
CA GLN A 104 -24.27 5.32 -13.82
C GLN A 104 -24.90 4.53 -14.97
N LYS A 105 -24.16 4.33 -16.08
CA LYS A 105 -24.58 3.52 -17.24
C LYS A 105 -24.87 2.05 -16.91
N TYR A 106 -24.28 1.50 -15.85
CA TYR A 106 -24.43 0.09 -15.45
C TYR A 106 -25.59 -0.17 -14.49
N LYS A 107 -26.34 0.87 -14.08
CA LYS A 107 -27.50 0.75 -13.18
C LYS A 107 -27.20 -0.05 -11.91
N LEU A 108 -26.00 0.17 -11.34
CA LEU A 108 -25.56 -0.50 -10.12
C LEU A 108 -26.46 -0.11 -8.95
N PRO A 109 -26.71 -1.00 -7.98
CA PRO A 109 -27.49 -0.66 -6.78
C PRO A 109 -26.80 0.40 -5.91
N TYR A 110 -25.46 0.46 -5.98
CA TYR A 110 -24.59 1.48 -5.41
C TYR A 110 -23.24 1.43 -6.16
N PRO A 111 -22.45 2.52 -6.24
CA PRO A 111 -21.26 2.57 -7.11
C PRO A 111 -20.20 1.50 -6.80
N GLU A 112 -20.02 1.15 -5.53
CA GLU A 112 -19.05 0.15 -5.09
C GLU A 112 -19.43 -1.28 -5.44
N ALA A 113 -20.68 -1.54 -5.89
CA ALA A 113 -21.16 -2.89 -6.20
C ALA A 113 -20.33 -3.57 -7.31
N VAL A 114 -19.72 -2.78 -8.21
CA VAL A 114 -18.84 -3.31 -9.26
C VAL A 114 -17.59 -4.02 -8.71
N PHE A 115 -17.21 -3.73 -7.47
CA PHE A 115 -16.12 -4.36 -6.75
C PHE A 115 -16.61 -5.20 -5.57
N ASP A 116 -17.89 -5.57 -5.50
CA ASP A 116 -18.44 -6.45 -4.46
C ASP A 116 -18.48 -7.89 -4.96
N ILE A 117 -17.93 -8.85 -4.18
CA ILE A 117 -17.81 -10.23 -4.65
C ILE A 117 -19.17 -10.90 -4.85
N ASP A 118 -20.15 -10.60 -4.00
CA ASP A 118 -21.47 -11.21 -4.10
C ASP A 118 -22.22 -10.66 -5.32
N TYR A 119 -22.04 -9.38 -5.63
CA TYR A 119 -22.56 -8.78 -6.86
C TYR A 119 -21.87 -9.37 -8.09
N PHE A 120 -20.53 -9.47 -8.10
CA PHE A 120 -19.77 -10.03 -9.22
C PHE A 120 -20.15 -11.47 -9.55
N LEU A 121 -20.41 -12.30 -8.54
CA LEU A 121 -20.84 -13.68 -8.75
C LEU A 121 -22.27 -13.78 -9.33
N GLN A 122 -23.10 -12.77 -9.13
CA GLN A 122 -24.44 -12.66 -9.72
C GLN A 122 -24.40 -12.09 -11.14
N ASP A 123 -23.71 -10.95 -11.32
CA ASP A 123 -23.52 -10.29 -12.60
C ASP A 123 -22.08 -9.73 -12.73
N PRO A 124 -21.19 -10.43 -13.45
CA PRO A 124 -19.82 -9.99 -13.67
C PRO A 124 -19.68 -8.96 -14.81
N GLN A 125 -20.72 -8.72 -15.62
CA GLN A 125 -20.64 -7.89 -16.82
C GLN A 125 -20.19 -6.45 -16.53
N PRO A 126 -20.72 -5.76 -15.49
CA PRO A 126 -20.29 -4.39 -15.18
C PRO A 126 -18.80 -4.31 -14.86
N PHE A 127 -18.26 -5.27 -14.10
CA PHE A 127 -16.84 -5.31 -13.79
C PHE A 127 -15.99 -5.51 -15.05
N PHE A 128 -16.32 -6.47 -15.92
CA PHE A 128 -15.48 -6.71 -17.10
C PHE A 128 -15.57 -5.58 -18.12
N ALA A 129 -16.74 -4.94 -18.26
CA ALA A 129 -16.89 -3.74 -19.06
C ALA A 129 -16.03 -2.58 -18.52
N LEU A 130 -15.99 -2.42 -17.20
CA LEU A 130 -15.14 -1.45 -16.52
C LEU A 130 -13.66 -1.81 -16.59
N ALA A 131 -13.30 -3.08 -16.41
CA ALA A 131 -11.94 -3.58 -16.43
C ALA A 131 -11.26 -3.27 -17.77
N ARG A 132 -12.01 -3.32 -18.88
CA ARG A 132 -11.51 -2.88 -20.20
C ARG A 132 -11.11 -1.40 -20.24
N GLU A 133 -11.79 -0.54 -19.48
CA GLU A 133 -11.45 0.89 -19.33
C GLU A 133 -10.33 1.12 -18.29
N LEU A 134 -10.19 0.21 -17.32
CA LEU A 134 -9.21 0.28 -16.23
C LEU A 134 -7.86 -0.36 -16.55
N TYR A 135 -7.81 -1.34 -17.47
CA TYR A 135 -6.56 -1.99 -17.83
C TYR A 135 -5.57 -0.89 -18.19
N PRO A 136 -4.39 -0.87 -17.55
CA PRO A 136 -3.36 0.09 -17.87
C PRO A 136 -3.07 -0.08 -19.37
N GLY A 137 -3.52 0.88 -20.16
CA GLY A 137 -3.08 1.06 -21.53
C GLY A 137 -1.62 1.50 -21.50
N GLU A 138 -1.30 2.55 -22.24
CA GLU A 138 0.05 3.15 -22.25
C GLU A 138 0.33 4.04 -21.03
N ARG A 139 -0.37 3.83 -19.89
CA ARG A 139 -0.22 4.70 -18.72
C ARG A 139 1.14 4.48 -18.09
N ARG A 140 1.84 5.58 -17.78
CA ARG A 140 3.23 5.55 -17.31
C ARG A 140 3.34 5.92 -15.84
N PRO A 141 4.33 5.35 -15.12
CA PRO A 141 4.65 5.82 -13.78
C PRO A 141 5.04 7.30 -13.82
N ASN A 142 4.73 8.02 -12.73
CA ASN A 142 5.11 9.42 -12.55
C ASN A 142 6.22 9.56 -11.49
N VAL A 143 6.64 10.80 -11.22
CA VAL A 143 7.64 11.18 -10.20
C VAL A 143 7.47 10.45 -8.88
N GLY A 144 6.25 10.27 -8.38
CA GLY A 144 5.98 9.57 -7.13
C GLY A 144 6.44 8.11 -7.16
N HIS A 145 6.22 7.40 -8.27
CA HIS A 145 6.62 6.00 -8.44
C HIS A 145 8.13 5.86 -8.57
N TYR A 146 8.76 6.72 -9.37
CA TYR A 146 10.21 6.71 -9.54
C TYR A 146 10.96 7.17 -8.27
N PHE A 147 10.34 7.99 -7.42
CA PHE A 147 10.86 8.24 -6.08
C PHE A 147 10.89 6.96 -5.22
N LEU A 148 9.86 6.10 -5.30
CA LEU A 148 9.90 4.80 -4.62
C LEU A 148 11.03 3.91 -5.16
N ARG A 149 11.26 3.97 -6.49
CA ARG A 149 12.38 3.29 -7.13
C ARG A 149 13.74 3.82 -6.64
N LEU A 150 13.92 5.13 -6.50
CA LEU A 150 15.13 5.68 -5.89
C LEU A 150 15.33 5.24 -4.44
N LEU A 151 14.27 5.20 -3.62
CA LEU A 151 14.38 4.64 -2.26
C LEU A 151 14.87 3.19 -2.30
N HIS A 152 14.47 2.41 -3.30
CA HIS A 152 14.97 1.05 -3.50
C HIS A 152 16.44 1.02 -3.91
N ASP A 153 16.82 1.82 -4.92
CA ASP A 153 18.17 1.85 -5.49
C ASP A 153 19.19 2.36 -4.45
N HIS A 154 18.79 3.25 -3.55
CA HIS A 154 19.58 3.70 -2.39
C HIS A 154 19.59 2.72 -1.21
N GLY A 155 18.92 1.57 -1.33
CA GLY A 155 18.89 0.53 -0.29
C GLY A 155 18.07 0.89 0.96
N LEU A 156 17.20 1.89 0.88
CA LEU A 156 16.40 2.42 2.00
C LEU A 156 15.00 1.79 2.09
N LEU A 157 14.46 1.35 0.95
CA LEU A 157 13.10 0.81 0.88
C LEU A 157 13.01 -0.58 1.52
N LEU A 158 12.22 -0.68 2.59
CA LEU A 158 11.82 -1.96 3.16
C LEU A 158 10.66 -2.56 2.37
N ARG A 159 9.54 -1.82 2.22
CA ARG A 159 8.34 -2.29 1.53
C ARG A 159 7.45 -1.16 1.05
N VAL A 160 6.78 -1.35 -0.08
CA VAL A 160 5.61 -0.58 -0.50
C VAL A 160 4.35 -1.43 -0.30
N TYR A 161 3.45 -0.93 0.54
CA TYR A 161 2.08 -1.40 0.65
C TYR A 161 1.23 -0.51 -0.25
N THR A 162 0.70 -1.04 -1.34
CA THR A 162 -0.13 -0.27 -2.28
C THR A 162 -1.57 -0.78 -2.27
N GLN A 163 -2.51 0.16 -2.29
CA GLN A 163 -3.94 -0.10 -2.54
C GLN A 163 -4.25 -0.12 -4.04
N ASN A 164 -3.30 0.28 -4.88
CA ASN A 164 -3.49 0.38 -6.31
C ASN A 164 -3.42 -1.01 -6.95
N ILE A 165 -4.13 -1.13 -8.06
CA ILE A 165 -4.21 -2.33 -8.90
C ILE A 165 -3.66 -2.06 -10.31
N ASP A 166 -3.20 -0.83 -10.57
CA ASP A 166 -2.74 -0.37 -11.89
C ASP A 166 -1.35 -0.94 -12.27
N GLY A 167 -0.57 -1.41 -11.29
CA GLY A 167 0.73 -2.04 -11.49
C GLY A 167 1.87 -1.06 -11.80
N LEU A 168 1.65 0.26 -11.70
CA LEU A 168 2.66 1.26 -12.04
C LEU A 168 3.91 1.18 -11.15
N GLU A 169 3.80 0.63 -9.94
CA GLU A 169 4.96 0.36 -9.08
C GLU A 169 5.90 -0.67 -9.73
N ARG A 170 5.36 -1.73 -10.34
CA ARG A 170 6.14 -2.72 -11.08
C ARG A 170 6.73 -2.13 -12.35
N VAL A 171 5.95 -1.32 -13.07
CA VAL A 171 6.40 -0.63 -14.30
C VAL A 171 7.54 0.35 -14.01
N ALA A 172 7.54 1.00 -12.83
CA ALA A 172 8.67 1.82 -12.38
C ALA A 172 9.94 1.01 -12.00
N GLY A 173 9.86 -0.32 -12.10
CA GLY A 173 10.97 -1.23 -11.85
C GLY A 173 11.15 -1.64 -10.39
N LEU A 174 10.13 -1.49 -9.54
CA LEU A 174 10.19 -2.06 -8.19
C LEU A 174 10.09 -3.59 -8.27
N PRO A 175 11.00 -4.33 -7.60
CA PRO A 175 10.97 -5.77 -7.61
C PRO A 175 9.80 -6.30 -6.77
N THR A 176 9.26 -7.45 -7.18
CA THR A 176 8.05 -8.04 -6.56
C THR A 176 8.20 -8.28 -5.06
N ASP A 177 9.41 -8.59 -4.58
CA ASP A 177 9.65 -8.80 -3.16
C ASP A 177 9.44 -7.50 -2.36
N LYS A 178 9.67 -6.33 -2.93
CA LYS A 178 9.43 -5.02 -2.28
C LYS A 178 7.97 -4.60 -2.27
N LEU A 179 7.09 -5.31 -2.97
CA LEU A 179 5.68 -4.96 -3.09
C LEU A 179 4.78 -5.86 -2.23
N VAL A 180 3.80 -5.19 -1.63
CA VAL A 180 2.57 -5.77 -1.08
C VAL A 180 1.40 -5.06 -1.77
N GLU A 181 0.90 -5.69 -2.82
CA GLU A 181 -0.30 -5.27 -3.54
C GLU A 181 -1.51 -5.66 -2.69
N ALA A 182 -1.89 -4.78 -1.76
CA ALA A 182 -2.86 -5.10 -0.72
C ALA A 182 -4.24 -5.43 -1.30
N HIS A 183 -4.63 -4.75 -2.37
CA HIS A 183 -5.88 -5.03 -3.08
C HIS A 183 -5.67 -5.92 -4.31
N GLY A 184 -4.56 -6.64 -4.38
CA GLY A 184 -4.24 -7.53 -5.48
C GLY A 184 -3.79 -6.81 -6.75
N SER A 185 -3.76 -7.51 -7.88
CA SER A 185 -3.33 -6.95 -9.17
C SER A 185 -3.90 -7.72 -10.36
N PHE A 186 -3.78 -7.15 -11.56
CA PHE A 186 -4.15 -7.84 -12.82
C PHE A 186 -3.10 -8.86 -13.30
N SER A 187 -2.02 -9.10 -12.55
CA SER A 187 -0.89 -9.95 -12.99
C SER A 187 -1.26 -11.44 -13.09
N THR A 188 -2.21 -11.88 -12.26
CA THR A 188 -2.76 -13.24 -12.24
C THR A 188 -4.27 -13.19 -12.11
N ALA A 189 -4.92 -14.34 -12.32
CA ALA A 189 -6.36 -14.47 -12.19
C ALA A 189 -6.73 -15.87 -11.71
N LEU A 190 -7.82 -15.99 -10.95
CA LEU A 190 -8.30 -17.26 -10.43
C LEU A 190 -9.69 -17.59 -10.98
N CYS A 191 -9.90 -18.86 -11.31
CA CYS A 191 -11.25 -19.35 -11.59
C CYS A 191 -12.09 -19.33 -10.32
N THR A 192 -13.25 -18.68 -10.36
CA THR A 192 -14.17 -18.56 -9.20
C THR A 192 -14.78 -19.88 -8.75
N ARG A 193 -14.66 -20.96 -9.56
CA ARG A 193 -15.23 -22.28 -9.23
C ARG A 193 -14.19 -23.32 -8.79
N CYS A 194 -13.04 -23.40 -9.46
CA CYS A 194 -12.03 -24.40 -9.16
C CYS A 194 -10.71 -23.83 -8.63
N SER A 195 -10.62 -22.50 -8.46
CA SER A 195 -9.44 -21.79 -7.96
C SER A 195 -8.15 -22.06 -8.76
N ARG A 196 -8.29 -22.52 -10.01
CA ARG A 196 -7.14 -22.66 -10.92
C ARG A 196 -6.65 -21.27 -11.31
N GLU A 197 -5.34 -21.09 -11.23
CA GLU A 197 -4.66 -19.87 -11.67
C GLU A 197 -4.58 -19.80 -13.19
N HIS A 198 -4.68 -18.57 -13.69
CA HIS A 198 -4.61 -18.19 -15.09
C HIS A 198 -3.63 -17.01 -15.22
N CYS A 199 -2.89 -16.99 -16.33
CA CYS A 199 -2.00 -15.87 -16.67
C CYS A 199 -2.83 -14.58 -16.85
N GLY A 200 -2.39 -13.48 -16.24
CA GLY A 200 -3.05 -12.19 -16.34
C GLY A 200 -3.15 -11.66 -17.77
N ASP A 201 -2.12 -11.90 -18.60
CA ASP A 201 -2.11 -11.46 -20.00
C ASP A 201 -3.12 -12.21 -20.88
N ASP A 202 -3.28 -13.52 -20.65
CA ASP A 202 -4.32 -14.31 -21.31
C ASP A 202 -5.70 -13.75 -20.96
N VAL A 203 -5.93 -13.46 -19.68
CA VAL A 203 -7.20 -12.90 -19.19
C VAL A 203 -7.44 -11.49 -19.72
N LYS A 204 -6.40 -10.66 -19.75
CA LYS A 204 -6.42 -9.32 -20.35
C LYS A 204 -6.88 -9.39 -21.80
N SER A 205 -6.32 -10.30 -22.61
CA SER A 205 -6.66 -10.40 -24.03
C SER A 205 -8.16 -10.65 -24.26
N VAL A 206 -8.77 -11.50 -23.43
CA VAL A 206 -10.21 -11.81 -23.47
C VAL A 206 -11.06 -10.61 -23.04
N ILE A 207 -10.66 -9.92 -21.96
CA ILE A 207 -11.36 -8.71 -21.48
C ILE A 207 -11.30 -7.60 -22.53
N MET A 208 -10.16 -7.42 -23.19
CA MET A 208 -9.98 -6.41 -24.25
C MET A 208 -10.82 -6.71 -25.49
N ALA A 209 -11.08 -7.99 -25.78
CA ALA A 209 -12.04 -8.41 -26.82
C ALA A 209 -13.51 -8.16 -26.44
N GLY A 210 -13.78 -7.68 -25.21
CA GLY A 210 -15.15 -7.45 -24.71
C GLY A 210 -15.85 -8.73 -24.25
N GLU A 211 -15.08 -9.79 -23.98
CA GLU A 211 -15.59 -11.09 -23.56
C GLU A 211 -15.35 -11.34 -22.06
N ILE A 212 -16.15 -12.25 -21.48
CA ILE A 212 -15.94 -12.72 -20.10
C ILE A 212 -14.96 -13.90 -20.11
N PRO A 213 -13.81 -13.78 -19.41
CA PRO A 213 -12.86 -14.86 -19.24
C PRO A 213 -13.48 -16.10 -18.60
N ARG A 214 -13.27 -17.27 -19.22
CA ARG A 214 -13.75 -18.56 -18.71
C ARG A 214 -12.63 -19.58 -18.55
N CYS A 215 -12.74 -20.37 -17.51
CA CYS A 215 -11.77 -21.41 -17.19
C CYS A 215 -11.84 -22.53 -18.21
N LYS A 216 -10.73 -22.84 -18.88
CA LYS A 216 -10.62 -23.91 -19.88
C LYS A 216 -11.04 -25.29 -19.35
N THR A 217 -10.91 -25.53 -18.03
CA THR A 217 -11.22 -26.82 -17.41
C THR A 217 -12.66 -26.96 -16.95
N CYS A 218 -13.24 -25.89 -16.41
CA CYS A 218 -14.51 -25.98 -15.69
C CYS A 218 -15.58 -25.02 -16.24
N GLN A 219 -15.22 -24.11 -17.15
CA GLN A 219 -16.11 -23.09 -17.73
C GLN A 219 -16.66 -22.07 -16.72
N GLY A 220 -16.17 -22.09 -15.47
CA GLY A 220 -16.42 -21.03 -14.49
C GLY A 220 -15.72 -19.73 -14.89
N ILE A 221 -16.23 -18.60 -14.38
CA ILE A 221 -15.66 -17.28 -14.63
C ILE A 221 -14.24 -17.22 -14.07
N VAL A 222 -13.33 -16.59 -14.80
CA VAL A 222 -11.97 -16.30 -14.34
C VAL A 222 -11.92 -14.83 -13.94
N LYS A 223 -11.71 -14.57 -12.66
CA LYS A 223 -11.64 -13.23 -12.08
C LYS A 223 -10.16 -12.85 -11.95
N PRO A 224 -9.72 -11.66 -12.41
CA PRO A 224 -8.42 -11.12 -12.03
C PRO A 224 -8.22 -11.14 -10.51
N ASP A 225 -6.98 -11.30 -10.07
CA ASP A 225 -6.61 -11.38 -8.64
C ASP A 225 -6.59 -10.01 -7.97
N ILE A 226 -7.65 -9.23 -8.20
CA ILE A 226 -8.00 -8.01 -7.49
C ILE A 226 -8.94 -8.37 -6.35
N VAL A 227 -8.71 -7.81 -5.18
CA VAL A 227 -9.52 -8.05 -3.99
C VAL A 227 -10.82 -7.26 -4.09
N PHE A 228 -11.95 -7.96 -4.05
CA PHE A 228 -13.28 -7.37 -4.01
C PHE A 228 -13.79 -7.26 -2.57
N PHE A 229 -14.81 -6.43 -2.34
CA PHE A 229 -15.41 -6.25 -1.02
C PHE A 229 -15.99 -7.59 -0.60
N GLY A 230 -15.70 -7.99 0.63
CA GLY A 230 -16.05 -9.32 1.15
C GLY A 230 -14.96 -10.37 1.00
N GLU A 231 -13.94 -10.15 0.15
CA GLU A 231 -12.80 -11.07 0.01
C GLU A 231 -11.73 -10.86 1.11
N GLU A 232 -10.93 -11.91 1.31
CA GLU A 232 -9.74 -11.84 2.16
C GLU A 232 -8.60 -11.12 1.43
N LEU A 233 -7.82 -10.33 2.15
CA LEU A 233 -6.61 -9.74 1.59
C LEU A 233 -5.54 -10.81 1.30
N PRO A 234 -4.62 -10.56 0.35
CA PRO A 234 -3.59 -11.52 -0.01
C PRO A 234 -2.72 -11.87 1.19
N LYS A 235 -2.23 -13.12 1.27
CA LYS A 235 -1.37 -13.57 2.38
C LYS A 235 -0.17 -12.66 2.63
N ARG A 236 0.40 -12.08 1.56
CA ARG A 236 1.53 -11.12 1.64
C ARG A 236 1.17 -9.84 2.40
N PHE A 237 -0.09 -9.47 2.49
CA PHE A 237 -0.55 -8.34 3.31
C PHE A 237 -0.08 -8.50 4.77
N HIS A 238 -0.10 -9.71 5.32
CA HIS A 238 0.31 -9.99 6.69
C HIS A 238 1.79 -9.74 7.02
N LEU A 239 2.63 -9.48 6.01
CA LEU A 239 4.01 -9.00 6.24
C LEU A 239 4.04 -7.73 7.08
N TYR A 240 2.93 -6.99 7.18
CA TYR A 240 2.84 -5.77 7.99
C TYR A 240 3.25 -6.03 9.46
N GLN A 241 3.00 -7.24 9.95
CA GLN A 241 3.30 -7.66 11.32
C GLN A 241 4.80 -7.65 11.63
N VAL A 242 5.65 -7.78 10.60
CA VAL A 242 7.11 -7.73 10.71
C VAL A 242 7.63 -6.38 10.20
N ASP A 243 7.12 -5.93 9.06
CA ASP A 243 7.62 -4.73 8.40
C ASP A 243 7.40 -3.47 9.25
N PHE A 244 6.16 -3.22 9.73
CA PHE A 244 5.84 -1.99 10.45
C PHE A 244 6.56 -1.87 11.80
N PRO A 245 6.65 -2.93 12.64
CA PRO A 245 7.45 -2.85 13.86
C PRO A 245 8.94 -2.66 13.62
N SER A 246 9.47 -3.02 12.44
CA SER A 246 10.89 -2.89 12.12
C SER A 246 11.26 -1.56 11.45
N ALA A 247 10.28 -0.88 10.85
CA ALA A 247 10.47 0.35 10.10
C ALA A 247 11.00 1.51 10.95
N ASP A 248 11.72 2.42 10.28
CA ASP A 248 12.30 3.63 10.87
C ASP A 248 11.89 4.93 10.15
N LEU A 249 11.05 4.81 9.13
CA LEU A 249 10.32 5.91 8.48
C LEU A 249 9.06 5.34 7.80
N LEU A 250 7.92 6.00 7.98
CA LEU A 250 6.69 5.72 7.24
C LEU A 250 6.37 6.88 6.30
N LEU A 251 6.22 6.59 5.01
CA LEU A 251 5.68 7.54 4.03
C LEU A 251 4.26 7.13 3.66
N VAL A 252 3.31 8.05 3.77
CA VAL A 252 1.92 7.85 3.36
C VAL A 252 1.65 8.74 2.16
N MET A 253 1.30 8.15 1.02
CA MET A 253 1.28 8.85 -0.26
C MET A 253 -0.05 8.63 -0.98
N GLY A 254 -0.82 9.71 -1.18
CA GLY A 254 -1.99 9.69 -2.05
C GLY A 254 -3.10 8.72 -1.63
N THR A 255 -3.43 8.63 -0.34
CA THR A 255 -4.51 7.76 0.15
C THR A 255 -5.41 8.52 1.14
N SER A 256 -6.70 8.16 1.20
CA SER A 256 -7.63 8.68 2.21
C SER A 256 -7.54 7.96 3.56
N LEU A 257 -6.86 6.80 3.61
CA LEU A 257 -6.81 5.91 4.78
C LEU A 257 -8.18 5.43 5.31
N GLU A 258 -9.25 5.54 4.52
CA GLU A 258 -10.62 5.19 4.97
C GLU A 258 -10.95 3.70 4.86
N VAL A 259 -10.08 2.92 4.22
CA VAL A 259 -10.39 1.56 3.80
C VAL A 259 -9.64 0.56 4.66
N GLU A 260 -10.38 -0.25 5.40
CA GLU A 260 -9.80 -1.22 6.32
C GLU A 260 -9.55 -2.59 5.69
N PRO A 261 -8.55 -3.34 6.20
CA PRO A 261 -7.62 -3.01 7.30
C PRO A 261 -6.41 -2.14 6.91
N PHE A 262 -6.34 -1.66 5.66
CA PHE A 262 -5.17 -0.91 5.16
C PHE A 262 -4.99 0.41 5.91
N GLY A 263 -6.07 1.18 6.11
CA GLY A 263 -6.05 2.45 6.82
C GLY A 263 -5.46 2.34 8.22
N SER A 264 -5.83 1.30 8.97
CA SER A 264 -5.30 1.04 10.31
C SER A 264 -3.80 0.73 10.38
N LEU A 265 -3.15 0.36 9.28
CA LEU A 265 -1.70 0.09 9.28
C LEU A 265 -0.87 1.31 9.69
N VAL A 266 -1.39 2.53 9.49
CA VAL A 266 -0.72 3.76 9.94
C VAL A 266 -0.48 3.80 11.46
N HIS A 267 -1.20 2.99 12.22
CA HIS A 267 -1.07 2.82 13.68
C HIS A 267 -0.16 1.65 14.09
N ALA A 268 0.27 0.82 13.14
CA ALA A 268 1.16 -0.31 13.40
C ALA A 268 2.65 0.08 13.49
N ILE A 269 3.00 1.31 13.07
CA ILE A 269 4.35 1.85 13.24
C ILE A 269 4.64 2.09 14.74
N ARG A 270 5.89 1.91 15.15
CA ARG A 270 6.29 2.18 16.55
C ARG A 270 6.13 3.67 16.89
N PRO A 271 5.73 4.01 18.13
CA PRO A 271 5.69 5.40 18.59
C PRO A 271 7.03 6.12 18.41
N GLY A 272 6.99 7.38 18.01
CA GLY A 272 8.19 8.22 17.84
C GLY A 272 8.91 8.07 16.50
N ILE A 273 8.58 7.04 15.71
CA ILE A 273 9.09 6.90 14.35
C ILE A 273 8.45 7.95 13.43
N PRO A 274 9.25 8.68 12.64
CA PRO A 274 8.76 9.63 11.64
C PRO A 274 7.67 9.06 10.73
N ARG A 275 6.57 9.80 10.59
CA ARG A 275 5.56 9.56 9.56
C ARG A 275 5.36 10.81 8.72
N VAL A 276 5.40 10.69 7.40
CA VAL A 276 5.21 11.83 6.48
C VAL A 276 4.03 11.55 5.58
N LEU A 277 3.05 12.45 5.57
CA LEU A 277 1.91 12.40 4.67
C LEU A 277 2.16 13.31 3.45
N PHE A 278 2.12 12.74 2.25
CA PHE A 278 2.05 13.46 0.98
C PHE A 278 0.65 13.28 0.39
N ASN A 279 -0.21 14.29 0.52
CA ASN A 279 -1.61 14.16 0.09
C ASN A 279 -2.28 15.51 -0.15
N ARG A 280 -3.37 15.56 -0.94
CA ARG A 280 -4.13 16.81 -1.14
C ARG A 280 -4.80 17.32 0.14
N HIS A 281 -5.23 16.40 0.99
CA HIS A 281 -5.95 16.70 2.23
C HIS A 281 -5.33 15.93 3.40
N ALA A 282 -5.44 16.50 4.59
CA ALA A 282 -5.10 15.80 5.81
C ALA A 282 -6.09 14.66 6.06
N VAL A 283 -5.60 13.47 6.43
CA VAL A 283 -6.39 12.23 6.52
C VAL A 283 -5.98 11.39 7.72
N GLY A 284 -6.89 10.53 8.19
CA GLY A 284 -6.63 9.63 9.32
C GLY A 284 -6.04 10.37 10.54
N PRO A 285 -4.95 9.89 11.15
CA PRO A 285 -4.32 10.57 12.29
C PRO A 285 -3.72 11.94 11.94
N PHE A 286 -3.39 12.20 10.68
CA PHE A 286 -2.80 13.47 10.22
C PHE A 286 -3.84 14.60 10.11
N ALA A 287 -5.13 14.29 10.18
CA ALA A 287 -6.20 15.29 10.23
C ALA A 287 -6.46 15.81 11.66
N HIS A 288 -5.81 15.24 12.67
CA HIS A 288 -6.01 15.65 14.05
C HIS A 288 -5.43 17.06 14.30
N PRO A 289 -6.11 17.96 15.05
CA PRO A 289 -5.64 19.33 15.29
C PRO A 289 -4.28 19.40 15.99
N ILE A 290 -3.96 18.37 16.77
CA ILE A 290 -2.68 18.21 17.46
C ILE A 290 -1.96 17.01 16.84
N LEU A 291 -0.96 17.28 16.01
CA LEU A 291 -0.13 16.25 15.39
C LEU A 291 0.85 15.64 16.41
N ALA A 292 1.22 14.37 16.21
CA ALA A 292 2.32 13.81 16.96
C ALA A 292 3.63 14.53 16.56
N PRO A 293 4.61 14.67 17.47
CA PRO A 293 5.87 15.33 17.13
C PRO A 293 6.66 14.64 16.00
N SER A 294 6.37 13.37 15.74
CA SER A 294 6.98 12.57 14.67
C SER A 294 6.17 12.62 13.36
N ASP A 295 5.07 13.37 13.30
CA ASP A 295 4.27 13.52 12.08
C ASP A 295 4.65 14.78 11.30
N LEU A 296 4.77 14.66 9.99
CA LEU A 296 4.89 15.76 9.05
C LEU A 296 3.79 15.65 7.98
N VAL A 297 3.17 16.77 7.63
CA VAL A 297 2.07 16.81 6.66
C VAL A 297 2.40 17.76 5.52
N GLU A 298 2.63 17.19 4.33
CA GLU A 298 2.87 17.91 3.08
C GLU A 298 1.60 17.91 2.22
N LEU A 299 0.82 19.00 2.34
CA LEU A 299 -0.43 19.14 1.61
C LEU A 299 -0.23 19.72 0.20
N GLY A 300 -0.96 19.16 -0.76
CA GLY A 300 -1.05 19.67 -2.13
C GLY A 300 -0.99 18.57 -3.19
N GLU A 301 -0.75 18.97 -4.43
CA GLU A 301 -0.49 18.03 -5.52
C GLU A 301 0.76 17.21 -5.23
N LEU A 302 0.67 15.90 -5.48
CA LEU A 302 1.69 14.93 -5.11
C LEU A 302 3.06 15.26 -5.71
N VAL A 303 3.12 15.49 -7.04
CA VAL A 303 4.38 15.65 -7.77
C VAL A 303 5.23 16.79 -7.21
N PRO A 304 4.73 18.04 -7.08
CA PRO A 304 5.53 19.11 -6.49
C PRO A 304 6.02 18.85 -5.06
N ARG A 305 5.24 18.12 -4.24
CA ARG A 305 5.65 17.81 -2.86
C ARG A 305 6.76 16.75 -2.84
N VAL A 306 6.67 15.74 -3.70
CA VAL A 306 7.71 14.72 -3.85
C VAL A 306 8.99 15.32 -4.43
N GLU A 307 8.89 16.18 -5.45
CA GLU A 307 10.04 16.90 -6.01
C GLU A 307 10.73 17.78 -4.96
N ALA A 308 9.95 18.46 -4.10
CA ALA A 308 10.51 19.23 -3.00
C ALA A 308 11.29 18.34 -2.02
N PHE A 309 10.80 17.13 -1.72
CA PHE A 309 11.51 16.20 -0.84
C PHE A 309 12.77 15.63 -1.49
N VAL A 310 12.69 15.22 -2.75
CA VAL A 310 13.82 14.83 -3.60
C VAL A 310 14.89 15.93 -3.61
N ALA A 311 14.47 17.20 -3.66
CA ALA A 311 15.39 18.32 -3.60
C ALA A 311 16.10 18.49 -2.25
N LYS A 312 15.42 18.18 -1.14
CA LYS A 312 16.07 18.13 0.18
C LYS A 312 17.04 16.96 0.32
N LEU A 313 16.80 15.86 -0.38
CA LEU A 313 17.66 14.69 -0.41
C LEU A 313 18.89 14.87 -1.33
N GLY A 314 18.82 15.80 -2.28
CA GLY A 314 19.87 16.03 -3.28
C GLY A 314 19.79 15.06 -4.47
N TRP A 315 18.63 14.46 -4.72
CA TRP A 315 18.45 13.40 -5.73
C TRP A 315 17.79 13.89 -7.04
N GLN A 316 17.72 15.19 -7.29
CA GLN A 316 16.99 15.74 -8.45
C GLN A 316 17.56 15.26 -9.79
N VAL A 317 18.89 15.20 -9.89
CA VAL A 317 19.58 14.75 -11.11
C VAL A 317 19.32 13.26 -11.33
N GLU A 318 19.56 12.44 -10.31
CA GLU A 318 19.31 10.99 -10.34
C GLU A 318 17.86 10.67 -10.72
N LEU A 319 16.89 11.38 -10.14
CA LEU A 319 15.48 11.17 -10.47
C LEU A 319 15.18 11.53 -11.92
N SER A 320 15.74 12.63 -12.42
CA SER A 320 15.52 13.09 -13.79
C SER A 320 16.12 12.13 -14.80
N GLU A 321 17.32 11.61 -14.52
CA GLU A 321 17.99 10.60 -15.34
C GLU A 321 17.21 9.28 -15.33
N LEU A 322 16.79 8.79 -14.15
CA LEU A 322 15.98 7.58 -14.04
C LEU A 322 14.68 7.68 -14.83
N ILE A 323 13.93 8.79 -14.68
CA ILE A 323 12.68 9.00 -15.42
C ILE A 323 12.93 8.98 -16.92
N LYS A 324 13.98 9.66 -17.38
CA LYS A 324 14.34 9.71 -18.81
C LYS A 324 14.65 8.31 -19.35
N ASP A 325 15.48 7.54 -18.65
CA ASP A 325 15.92 6.22 -19.08
C ASP A 325 14.76 5.21 -19.09
N GLU A 326 13.92 5.20 -18.06
CA GLU A 326 12.76 4.29 -17.98
C GLU A 326 11.67 4.69 -18.99
N THR A 327 11.46 5.98 -19.23
CA THR A 327 10.55 6.45 -20.29
C THR A 327 11.00 5.97 -21.66
N ALA A 328 12.30 6.08 -21.97
CA ALA A 328 12.85 5.61 -23.24
C ALA A 328 12.72 4.08 -23.41
N LYS A 329 12.91 3.29 -22.34
CA LYS A 329 12.67 1.83 -22.38
C LYS A 329 11.21 1.51 -22.69
N LEU A 330 10.27 2.22 -22.07
CA LEU A 330 8.84 2.02 -22.33
C LEU A 330 8.46 2.39 -23.77
N ASP A 331 9.04 3.45 -24.34
CA ASP A 331 8.86 3.81 -25.75
C ASP A 331 9.27 2.65 -26.68
N THR A 332 10.44 2.06 -26.44
CA THR A 332 10.93 0.94 -27.28
C THR A 332 10.08 -0.33 -27.18
N LEU A 333 9.41 -0.55 -26.04
CA LEU A 333 8.52 -1.70 -25.83
C LEU A 333 7.15 -1.51 -26.47
N SER A 334 6.71 -0.26 -26.69
CA SER A 334 5.44 0.04 -27.36
C SER A 334 5.52 -0.02 -28.89
N GLU A 335 6.72 0.03 -29.47
CA GLU A 335 6.94 0.03 -30.92
C GLU A 335 7.16 -1.38 -31.51
N GLY A 336 7.30 -2.42 -30.68
CA GLY A 336 7.58 -3.81 -31.09
C GLY A 336 6.41 -4.76 -30.84
#